data_AF-A0A4P8H748-F1
#
_entry.id   AF-A0A4P8H748-F1
#
_cell.length_a   1.000
_cell.length_b   1.000
_cell.length_c   1.000
_cell.angle_alpha   90.00
_cell.angle_beta   90.00
_cell.angle_gamma   90.00
#
_symmetry.space_group_name_H-M   'P 1'
#
loop_
_entity.id
_entity.type
_entity.pdbx_description
1 polymer ?
#
loop_
_entity_poly.entity_id
_entity_poly.type
_entity_poly.pdbx_seq_one_letter_code
_entity_poly.pdbx_strand_id
1 'polypeptide(L)'
;MNEYIASSASLTTPAARSSAARPAAGAEPAAAPGSTAATPAPGTAAAASAAPVPFHLLGRAHGSHRWWRPLLTLLATGATYLVLLVLVTVGFGIAALLPGGTPIIETFTAGETDMGAPIVQLYSLLTLIVLIPACLIGVRLGGGRPVGSLLSVTGRMRWGLLGRSMILSLVLIGASMLVSSLLGLGEPIPHPVIDERTLVALLIALLFVPFQAAAEELAFRGVLPQVIGGWLRHPAWAYLAPVPFFVIAHDYNWIGLIDITVFAVAMGVLTHRSGGLELAIGLHVVNNTLIFVLAAFGLVDMNVTEIQAIGVAVAVATTVVFTAIALWRLPRWDRTGRTNLPGRTDQSNSPDQGRAADQFRTPAPALAGSVTGPEAPAGSVTGPEAPAGTPALVAVTAPTGSTAPTGSTAPATSSQPLSRR
;
A
#
# COMPACT_ATOMS: atom_id res chain seq x y z
N MET A 1 1.97 60.44 -18.88
CA MET A 1 1.26 60.29 -20.17
C MET A 1 -0.15 59.78 -19.82
N ASN A 2 -1.12 60.69 -19.93
CA ASN A 2 -2.59 60.63 -19.82
C ASN A 2 -3.23 59.22 -19.75
N GLU A 3 -4.07 58.89 -18.76
CA GLU A 3 -5.45 59.37 -18.51
C GLU A 3 -6.50 58.97 -19.57
N TYR A 4 -7.50 58.19 -19.15
CA TYR A 4 -8.97 58.40 -19.26
C TYR A 4 -9.64 57.18 -18.56
N ILE A 5 -10.47 57.27 -17.50
CA ILE A 5 -11.77 57.97 -17.33
C ILE A 5 -12.84 57.43 -18.30
N ALA A 6 -14.10 57.11 -17.95
CA ALA A 6 -14.77 56.67 -16.70
C ALA A 6 -16.25 56.38 -17.09
N SER A 7 -16.99 55.60 -16.31
CA SER A 7 -18.43 55.87 -16.08
C SER A 7 -18.97 55.06 -14.91
N SER A 8 -19.66 55.74 -13.99
CA SER A 8 -20.32 55.15 -12.83
C SER A 8 -21.56 55.98 -12.48
N ALA A 9 -22.73 55.36 -12.51
CA ALA A 9 -23.99 55.89 -11.97
C ALA A 9 -25.05 54.77 -11.94
N SER A 10 -26.05 54.72 -11.04
CA SER A 10 -26.11 55.02 -9.59
C SER A 10 -27.57 54.85 -9.14
N LEU A 11 -27.83 54.09 -8.05
CA LEU A 11 -29.05 54.17 -7.22
C LEU A 11 -30.37 53.76 -7.96
N THR A 12 -31.48 53.37 -7.36
CA THR A 12 -32.05 53.73 -6.05
C THR A 12 -33.09 52.66 -5.61
N THR A 13 -33.24 52.40 -4.31
CA THR A 13 -34.43 51.74 -3.70
C THR A 13 -35.39 52.82 -3.19
N PRO A 14 -36.73 52.64 -3.12
CA PRO A 14 -37.33 52.27 -1.81
C PRO A 14 -38.74 51.59 -1.80
N ALA A 15 -38.98 50.73 -0.79
CA ALA A 15 -40.24 50.54 -0.02
C ALA A 15 -41.59 50.18 -0.77
N ALA A 16 -42.75 49.84 -0.16
CA ALA A 16 -43.16 49.69 1.24
C ALA A 16 -44.44 48.80 1.42
N ARG A 17 -44.53 48.07 2.56
CA ARG A 17 -45.72 47.83 3.47
C ARG A 17 -47.04 47.12 3.03
N SER A 18 -47.66 46.49 4.05
CA SER A 18 -49.09 46.16 4.24
C SER A 18 -49.73 45.03 3.41
N SER A 19 -50.75 44.28 3.87
CA SER A 19 -51.32 44.02 5.22
C SER A 19 -52.33 42.86 5.17
N ALA A 20 -52.60 42.23 6.31
CA ALA A 20 -53.82 41.49 6.70
C ALA A 20 -54.35 40.29 5.87
N ALA A 21 -54.47 39.13 6.54
CA ALA A 21 -55.73 38.38 6.62
C ALA A 21 -55.76 37.48 7.87
N ARG A 22 -56.89 37.49 8.59
CA ARG A 22 -57.24 36.60 9.71
C ARG A 22 -58.42 35.74 9.24
N PRO A 23 -58.56 34.49 9.73
CA PRO A 23 -59.84 34.13 10.35
C PRO A 23 -59.64 33.54 11.75
N ALA A 24 -60.74 33.28 12.44
CA ALA A 24 -60.77 33.03 13.89
C ALA A 24 -61.48 31.71 14.23
N ALA A 25 -61.17 31.22 15.44
CA ALA A 25 -62.04 30.44 16.35
C ALA A 25 -62.54 29.05 15.92
N GLY A 26 -62.49 28.09 16.85
CA GLY A 26 -63.30 26.87 16.77
C GLY A 26 -62.79 25.67 17.57
N ALA A 27 -63.24 25.56 18.82
CA ALA A 27 -63.44 24.32 19.60
C ALA A 27 -62.28 23.30 19.79
N GLU A 28 -61.77 23.24 21.02
CA GLU A 28 -61.48 21.93 21.66
C GLU A 28 -62.79 21.15 21.87
N PRO A 29 -62.73 19.82 21.93
CA PRO A 29 -63.16 19.21 23.20
C PRO A 29 -62.32 18.00 23.67
N ALA A 30 -62.11 17.99 25.00
CA ALA A 30 -62.12 16.84 25.91
C ALA A 30 -61.21 15.62 25.68
N ALA A 31 -60.48 15.26 26.74
CA ALA A 31 -59.62 14.09 26.81
C ALA A 31 -60.38 12.76 26.99
N ALA A 32 -59.78 11.68 26.49
CA ALA A 32 -60.04 10.31 26.93
C ALA A 32 -58.69 9.55 27.02
N PRO A 33 -58.33 8.96 28.17
CA PRO A 33 -57.09 8.21 28.32
C PRO A 33 -57.26 6.77 27.84
N GLY A 34 -56.55 6.40 26.77
CA GLY A 34 -56.62 5.07 26.15
C GLY A 34 -55.26 4.57 25.69
N SER A 35 -54.29 4.49 26.61
CA SER A 35 -52.95 3.95 26.32
C SER A 35 -53.00 2.43 26.19
N THR A 36 -53.33 1.93 25.00
CA THR A 36 -53.00 0.55 24.62
C THR A 36 -51.52 0.52 24.22
N ALA A 37 -50.70 -0.13 25.04
CA ALA A 37 -49.28 -0.30 24.77
C ALA A 37 -49.09 -1.08 23.46
N ALA A 38 -48.71 -0.38 22.39
CA ALA A 38 -48.34 -1.01 21.13
C ALA A 38 -47.02 -1.78 21.33
N THR A 39 -47.11 -3.10 21.49
CA THR A 39 -45.96 -4.00 21.42
C THR A 39 -45.21 -3.73 20.11
N PRO A 40 -43.93 -3.32 20.14
CA PRO A 40 -43.18 -3.11 18.91
C PRO A 40 -43.05 -4.45 18.21
N ALA A 41 -43.59 -4.54 16.99
CA ALA A 41 -43.40 -5.71 16.16
C ALA A 41 -41.89 -5.95 15.94
N PRO A 42 -41.41 -7.21 15.90
CA PRO A 42 -40.02 -7.52 15.58
C PRO A 42 -39.77 -7.33 14.07
N GLY A 43 -39.94 -6.10 13.60
CA GLY A 43 -39.81 -5.66 12.22
C GLY A 43 -38.70 -4.63 12.12
N THR A 44 -37.78 -4.85 11.18
CA THR A 44 -36.67 -3.94 10.88
C THR A 44 -35.76 -3.63 12.08
N ALA A 45 -34.98 -4.64 12.48
CA ALA A 45 -33.54 -4.39 12.62
C ALA A 45 -33.00 -3.97 11.24
N ALA A 46 -33.30 -2.73 10.84
CA ALA A 46 -32.79 -2.13 9.62
C ALA A 46 -31.27 -2.29 9.65
N ALA A 47 -30.71 -2.90 8.60
CA ALA A 47 -29.30 -3.27 8.58
C ALA A 47 -28.45 -2.04 8.90
N ALA A 48 -27.95 -1.98 10.14
CA ALA A 48 -27.10 -0.89 10.59
C ALA A 48 -25.90 -0.88 9.65
N SER A 49 -25.84 0.14 8.80
CA SER A 49 -24.93 0.25 7.65
C SER A 49 -23.54 -0.22 8.07
N ALA A 50 -23.20 -1.45 7.69
CA ALA A 50 -22.05 -2.12 8.28
C ALA A 50 -20.81 -1.29 7.96
N ALA A 51 -20.14 -0.79 9.00
CA ALA A 51 -19.06 0.16 8.85
C ALA A 51 -18.02 -0.40 7.85
N PRO A 52 -17.59 0.38 6.83
CA PRO A 52 -16.74 -0.14 5.76
C PRO A 52 -15.50 -0.84 6.32
N VAL A 53 -15.34 -2.13 5.98
CA VAL A 53 -14.24 -2.95 6.50
C VAL A 53 -12.89 -2.32 6.09
N PRO A 54 -12.02 -1.96 7.04
CA PRO A 54 -10.69 -1.43 6.74
C PRO A 54 -9.87 -2.40 5.90
N PHE A 55 -9.01 -1.87 5.01
CA PHE A 55 -8.23 -2.66 4.06
C PHE A 55 -7.40 -3.78 4.72
N HIS A 56 -6.77 -3.51 5.87
CA HIS A 56 -5.98 -4.50 6.62
C HIS A 56 -6.84 -5.61 7.27
N LEU A 57 -8.16 -5.47 7.28
CA LEU A 57 -9.10 -6.46 7.84
C LEU A 57 -9.88 -7.25 6.78
N LEU A 58 -9.68 -6.99 5.48
CA LEU A 58 -10.38 -7.73 4.40
C LEU A 58 -10.14 -9.23 4.47
N GLY A 59 -8.89 -9.65 4.76
CA GLY A 59 -8.54 -11.07 4.96
C GLY A 59 -9.15 -11.70 6.22
N ARG A 60 -9.63 -10.88 7.17
CA ARG A 60 -10.33 -11.32 8.39
C ARG A 60 -11.84 -11.36 8.22
N ALA A 61 -12.41 -10.41 7.48
CA ALA A 61 -13.85 -10.32 7.22
C ALA A 61 -14.35 -11.33 6.17
N HIS A 62 -13.45 -11.89 5.34
CA HIS A 62 -13.79 -12.89 4.35
C HIS A 62 -14.23 -14.23 5.00
N GLY A 63 -15.31 -14.85 4.50
CA GLY A 63 -15.88 -16.07 5.11
C GLY A 63 -14.95 -17.30 5.16
N SER A 64 -13.88 -17.31 4.35
CA SER A 64 -12.83 -18.33 4.44
C SER A 64 -12.03 -18.26 5.75
N HIS A 65 -11.97 -17.09 6.42
CA HIS A 65 -11.01 -16.79 7.48
C HIS A 65 -10.98 -17.84 8.61
N ARG A 66 -9.78 -18.27 8.95
CA ARG A 66 -9.44 -19.10 10.12
C ARG A 66 -8.11 -18.57 10.67
N TRP A 67 -7.82 -18.81 11.96
CA TRP A 67 -6.62 -18.27 12.61
C TRP A 67 -5.30 -18.68 11.93
N TRP A 68 -5.26 -19.84 11.26
CA TRP A 68 -4.11 -20.36 10.51
C TRP A 68 -4.01 -19.85 9.05
N ARG A 69 -5.08 -19.27 8.47
CA ARG A 69 -5.04 -18.80 7.08
C ARG A 69 -4.08 -17.62 6.83
N PRO A 70 -3.91 -16.66 7.75
CA PRO A 70 -2.84 -15.67 7.63
C PRO A 70 -1.45 -16.31 7.56
N LEU A 71 -1.18 -17.35 8.37
CA LEU A 71 0.10 -18.08 8.30
C LEU A 71 0.26 -18.81 6.96
N LEU A 72 -0.76 -19.54 6.49
CA LEU A 72 -0.70 -20.17 5.16
C LEU A 72 -0.60 -19.15 4.01
N THR A 73 -1.17 -17.95 4.17
CA THR A 73 -0.98 -16.87 3.17
C THR A 73 0.49 -16.48 3.10
N LEU A 74 1.12 -16.25 4.26
CA LEU A 74 2.54 -15.89 4.35
C LEU A 74 3.46 -17.01 3.83
N LEU A 75 3.21 -18.27 4.24
CA LEU A 75 3.98 -19.43 3.80
C LEU A 75 3.82 -19.70 2.30
N ALA A 76 2.60 -19.59 1.76
CA ALA A 76 2.37 -19.78 0.33
C ALA A 76 2.97 -18.65 -0.51
N THR A 77 2.91 -17.39 -0.05
CA THR A 77 3.64 -16.27 -0.68
C THR A 77 5.14 -16.55 -0.65
N GLY A 78 5.72 -16.87 0.51
CA GLY A 78 7.15 -17.11 0.68
C GLY A 78 7.66 -18.29 -0.16
N ALA A 79 6.99 -19.44 -0.13
CA ALA A 79 7.35 -20.60 -0.92
C ALA A 79 7.25 -20.33 -2.43
N THR A 80 6.20 -19.63 -2.88
CA THR A 80 6.07 -19.24 -4.29
C THR A 80 7.17 -18.26 -4.71
N TYR A 81 7.48 -17.28 -3.86
CA TYR A 81 8.56 -16.32 -4.09
C TYR A 81 9.92 -17.03 -4.21
N LEU A 82 10.25 -17.93 -3.29
CA LEU A 82 11.51 -18.70 -3.34
C LEU A 82 11.63 -19.56 -4.61
N VAL A 83 10.55 -20.24 -5.03
CA VAL A 83 10.53 -21.01 -6.28
C VAL A 83 10.76 -20.11 -7.48
N LEU A 84 10.07 -18.97 -7.56
CA LEU A 84 10.22 -18.03 -8.68
C LEU A 84 11.59 -17.35 -8.68
N LEU A 85 12.15 -17.05 -7.51
CA LEU A 85 13.50 -16.51 -7.35
C LEU A 85 14.55 -17.48 -7.89
N VAL A 86 14.46 -18.76 -7.52
CA VAL A 86 15.32 -19.83 -8.07
C VAL A 86 15.16 -19.93 -9.58
N LEU A 87 13.95 -19.81 -10.12
CA LEU A 87 13.72 -19.83 -11.58
C LEU A 87 14.34 -18.60 -12.29
N VAL A 88 14.32 -17.41 -11.68
CA VAL A 88 15.02 -16.22 -12.21
C VAL A 88 16.53 -16.46 -12.20
N THR A 89 17.11 -16.89 -11.08
CA THR A 89 18.56 -17.17 -10.96
C THR A 89 19.01 -18.28 -11.92
N VAL A 90 18.26 -19.38 -12.05
CA VAL A 90 18.54 -20.44 -13.02
C VAL A 90 18.38 -19.94 -14.46
N GLY A 91 17.40 -19.09 -14.74
CA GLY A 91 17.23 -18.47 -16.07
C GLY A 91 18.44 -17.64 -16.49
N PHE A 92 18.96 -16.80 -15.59
CA PHE A 92 20.20 -16.04 -15.81
C PHE A 92 21.42 -16.96 -15.91
N GLY A 93 21.52 -18.01 -15.09
CA GLY A 93 22.57 -19.01 -15.19
C GLY A 93 22.58 -19.76 -16.53
N ILE A 94 21.41 -20.11 -17.07
CA ILE A 94 21.28 -20.70 -18.41
C ILE A 94 21.69 -19.68 -19.47
N ALA A 95 21.22 -18.43 -19.38
CA ALA A 95 21.58 -17.37 -20.33
C ALA A 95 23.10 -17.12 -20.38
N ALA A 96 23.76 -17.19 -19.22
CA ALA A 96 25.21 -17.06 -19.09
C ALA A 96 26.01 -18.21 -19.75
N LEU A 97 25.41 -19.40 -19.87
CA LEU A 97 26.00 -20.58 -20.53
C LEU A 97 25.73 -20.66 -22.04
N LEU A 98 24.85 -19.82 -22.58
CA LEU A 98 24.56 -19.77 -24.02
C LEU A 98 25.63 -18.97 -24.78
N PRO A 99 25.76 -19.14 -26.12
CA PRO A 99 26.65 -18.32 -26.94
C PRO A 99 26.37 -16.83 -26.77
N GLY A 100 27.40 -16.06 -26.40
CA GLY A 100 27.28 -14.63 -26.05
C GLY A 100 26.96 -14.35 -24.57
N GLY A 101 26.84 -15.37 -23.72
CA GLY A 101 26.56 -15.24 -22.28
C GLY A 101 27.76 -14.88 -21.40
N THR A 102 29.00 -14.87 -21.93
CA THR A 102 30.21 -14.58 -21.13
C THR A 102 30.20 -13.22 -20.42
N PRO A 103 29.64 -12.12 -20.97
CA PRO A 103 29.57 -10.84 -20.23
C PRO A 103 28.67 -10.92 -19.00
N ILE A 104 27.70 -11.84 -18.96
CA ILE A 104 26.85 -12.07 -17.79
C ILE A 104 27.69 -12.70 -16.67
N ILE A 105 28.51 -13.71 -17.00
CA ILE A 105 29.45 -14.34 -16.05
C ILE A 105 30.43 -13.29 -15.53
N GLU A 106 31.08 -12.56 -16.42
CA GLU A 106 32.06 -11.51 -16.07
C GLU A 106 31.44 -10.47 -15.12
N THR A 107 30.25 -9.94 -15.43
CA THR A 107 29.56 -8.94 -14.60
C THR A 107 29.28 -9.45 -13.18
N PHE A 108 28.83 -10.71 -13.01
CA PHE A 108 28.53 -11.27 -11.68
C PHE A 108 29.74 -11.89 -10.96
N THR A 109 30.92 -11.93 -11.59
CA THR A 109 32.15 -12.48 -11.00
C THR A 109 33.28 -11.46 -10.84
N ALA A 110 33.06 -10.20 -11.24
CA ALA A 110 34.04 -9.11 -11.19
C ALA A 110 34.51 -8.69 -9.77
N GLY A 111 33.98 -9.31 -8.70
CA GLY A 111 34.30 -9.01 -7.30
C GLY A 111 33.49 -7.85 -6.72
N GLU A 112 33.21 -6.84 -7.53
CA GLU A 112 32.30 -5.74 -7.22
C GLU A 112 31.11 -5.74 -8.21
N THR A 113 29.89 -5.62 -7.69
CA THR A 113 28.66 -5.64 -8.49
C THR A 113 28.26 -4.20 -8.83
N ASP A 114 28.50 -3.77 -10.07
CA ASP A 114 28.02 -2.47 -10.56
C ASP A 114 26.49 -2.47 -10.70
N MET A 115 25.79 -1.80 -9.80
CA MET A 115 24.33 -1.60 -9.88
C MET A 115 23.93 -0.74 -11.07
N GLY A 116 24.85 0.05 -11.64
CA GLY A 116 24.68 0.77 -12.90
C GLY A 116 24.57 -0.14 -14.12
N ALA A 117 25.11 -1.37 -14.08
CA ALA A 117 25.09 -2.27 -15.23
C ALA A 117 23.66 -2.72 -15.58
N PRO A 118 23.19 -2.56 -16.85
CA PRO A 118 21.82 -2.90 -17.23
C PRO A 118 21.42 -4.35 -16.92
N ILE A 119 22.35 -5.31 -17.02
CA ILE A 119 22.09 -6.72 -16.71
C ILE A 119 21.87 -6.95 -15.20
N VAL A 120 22.58 -6.21 -14.34
CA VAL A 120 22.42 -6.24 -12.87
C VAL A 120 21.10 -5.59 -12.49
N GLN A 121 20.79 -4.41 -13.05
CA GLN A 121 19.48 -3.76 -12.87
C GLN A 121 18.33 -4.70 -13.23
N LEU A 122 18.38 -5.34 -14.41
CA LEU A 122 17.34 -6.26 -14.86
C LEU A 122 17.21 -7.47 -13.94
N TYR A 123 18.32 -8.06 -13.50
CA TYR A 123 18.32 -9.16 -12.54
C TYR A 123 17.65 -8.75 -11.22
N SER A 124 18.13 -7.68 -10.58
CA SER A 124 17.61 -7.16 -9.31
C SER A 124 16.13 -6.77 -9.39
N LEU A 125 15.71 -6.14 -10.47
CA LEU A 125 14.29 -5.81 -10.68
C LEU A 125 13.44 -7.08 -10.86
N LEU A 126 13.91 -8.08 -11.62
CA LEU A 126 13.18 -9.33 -11.82
C LEU A 126 13.06 -10.16 -10.54
N THR A 127 14.09 -10.20 -9.68
CA THR A 127 14.00 -10.88 -8.37
C THR A 127 12.94 -10.26 -7.47
N LEU A 128 12.69 -8.95 -7.57
CA LEU A 128 11.62 -8.27 -6.83
C LEU A 128 10.24 -8.41 -7.51
N ILE A 129 10.17 -8.31 -8.84
CA ILE A 129 8.90 -8.38 -9.61
C ILE A 129 8.17 -9.71 -9.41
N VAL A 130 8.89 -10.82 -9.17
CA VAL A 130 8.26 -12.12 -8.85
C VAL A 130 7.50 -12.13 -7.51
N LEU A 131 7.63 -11.12 -6.66
CA LEU A 131 6.70 -10.91 -5.53
C LEU A 131 5.26 -10.69 -6.00
N ILE A 132 4.99 -10.16 -7.21
CA ILE A 132 3.62 -9.99 -7.72
C ILE A 132 2.91 -11.35 -7.77
N PRO A 133 3.28 -12.32 -8.64
CA PRO A 133 2.61 -13.62 -8.70
C PRO A 133 2.66 -14.36 -7.35
N ALA A 134 3.75 -14.25 -6.58
CA ALA A 134 3.84 -14.85 -5.25
C ALA A 134 2.75 -14.33 -4.30
N CYS A 135 2.52 -13.01 -4.23
CA CYS A 135 1.48 -12.42 -3.41
C CYS A 135 0.07 -12.81 -3.88
N LEU A 136 -0.17 -12.83 -5.20
CA LEU A 136 -1.46 -13.25 -5.77
C LEU A 136 -1.77 -14.72 -5.45
N ILE A 137 -0.79 -15.62 -5.64
CA ILE A 137 -0.91 -17.05 -5.36
C ILE A 137 -1.09 -17.29 -3.86
N GLY A 138 -0.27 -16.66 -3.00
CA GLY A 138 -0.36 -16.82 -1.55
C GLY A 138 -1.73 -16.40 -0.98
N VAL A 139 -2.30 -15.29 -1.45
CA VAL A 139 -3.66 -14.89 -1.08
C VAL A 139 -4.74 -15.79 -1.66
N ARG A 140 -4.57 -16.27 -2.91
CA ARG A 140 -5.58 -17.11 -3.57
C ARG A 140 -5.65 -18.52 -3.02
N LEU A 141 -4.50 -19.10 -2.64
CA LEU A 141 -4.38 -20.46 -2.11
C LEU A 141 -4.40 -20.49 -0.58
N GLY A 142 -3.44 -19.84 0.08
CA GLY A 142 -3.37 -19.81 1.55
C GLY A 142 -4.52 -19.02 2.19
N GLY A 143 -4.78 -17.81 1.67
CA GLY A 143 -5.89 -16.97 2.12
C GLY A 143 -7.28 -17.50 1.71
N GLY A 144 -7.37 -18.23 0.60
CA GLY A 144 -8.64 -18.73 0.05
C GLY A 144 -9.64 -17.61 -0.24
N ARG A 145 -9.15 -16.49 -0.79
CA ARG A 145 -9.90 -15.25 -1.02
C ARG A 145 -9.49 -14.61 -2.36
N PRO A 146 -10.31 -13.75 -2.98
CA PRO A 146 -10.00 -13.20 -4.30
C PRO A 146 -8.77 -12.30 -4.27
N VAL A 147 -7.92 -12.39 -5.30
CA VAL A 147 -6.68 -11.61 -5.45
C VAL A 147 -6.92 -10.10 -5.38
N GLY A 148 -8.07 -9.63 -5.86
CA GLY A 148 -8.49 -8.23 -5.80
C GLY A 148 -8.52 -7.63 -4.38
N SER A 149 -8.63 -8.47 -3.34
CA SER A 149 -8.54 -8.02 -1.94
C SER A 149 -7.15 -7.51 -1.52
N LEU A 150 -6.11 -7.72 -2.35
CA LEU A 150 -4.81 -7.06 -2.21
C LEU A 150 -4.72 -5.68 -2.87
N LEU A 151 -5.67 -5.29 -3.72
CA LEU A 151 -5.59 -4.04 -4.47
C LEU A 151 -6.25 -2.88 -3.72
N SER A 152 -7.51 -3.08 -3.32
CA SER A 152 -8.27 -2.11 -2.52
C SER A 152 -9.48 -2.74 -1.86
N VAL A 153 -10.16 -1.99 -0.98
CA VAL A 153 -11.50 -2.31 -0.44
C VAL A 153 -12.57 -2.48 -1.52
N THR A 154 -12.33 -2.04 -2.76
CA THR A 154 -13.24 -2.25 -3.90
C THR A 154 -12.93 -3.53 -4.69
N GLY A 155 -11.90 -4.29 -4.29
CA GLY A 155 -11.49 -5.52 -4.98
C GLY A 155 -10.77 -5.30 -6.31
N ARG A 156 -10.41 -4.06 -6.66
CA ARG A 156 -9.82 -3.68 -7.95
C ARG A 156 -8.89 -2.48 -7.83
N MET A 157 -8.02 -2.29 -8.82
CA MET A 157 -7.16 -1.11 -8.96
C MET A 157 -8.00 0.12 -9.34
N ARG A 158 -8.01 1.16 -8.51
CA ARG A 158 -8.64 2.46 -8.85
C ARG A 158 -7.67 3.29 -9.69
N TRP A 159 -7.58 2.99 -11.00
CA TRP A 159 -6.66 3.65 -11.94
C TRP A 159 -6.68 5.19 -11.89
N GLY A 160 -7.86 5.81 -11.74
CA GLY A 160 -7.98 7.26 -11.60
C GLY A 160 -7.45 7.82 -10.26
N LEU A 161 -7.28 6.99 -9.23
CA LEU A 161 -6.59 7.38 -7.99
C LEU A 161 -5.07 7.19 -8.15
N LEU A 162 -4.63 6.09 -8.76
CA LEU A 162 -3.24 5.83 -9.08
C LEU A 162 -2.63 6.92 -9.97
N GLY A 163 -3.28 7.27 -11.09
CA GLY A 163 -2.79 8.32 -11.99
C GLY A 163 -2.69 9.70 -11.32
N ARG A 164 -3.62 10.04 -10.42
CA ARG A 164 -3.55 11.28 -9.62
C ARG A 164 -2.42 11.25 -8.59
N SER A 165 -2.15 10.09 -8.01
CA SER A 165 -0.98 9.87 -7.14
C SER A 165 0.32 10.06 -7.92
N MET A 166 0.46 9.44 -9.10
CA MET A 166 1.63 9.58 -9.96
C MET A 166 1.85 11.03 -10.40
N ILE A 167 0.81 11.74 -10.85
CA ILE A 167 0.91 13.16 -11.24
C ILE A 167 1.35 14.03 -10.06
N LEU A 168 0.76 13.84 -8.87
CA LEU A 168 1.16 14.59 -7.68
C LEU A 168 2.61 14.28 -7.27
N SER A 169 3.04 13.02 -7.38
CA SER A 169 4.40 12.59 -7.06
C SER A 169 5.41 13.21 -8.02
N LEU A 170 5.12 13.19 -9.33
CA LEU A 170 6.00 13.74 -10.36
C LEU A 170 6.17 15.25 -10.19
N VAL A 171 5.08 15.96 -9.89
CA VAL A 171 5.12 17.41 -9.63
C VAL A 171 5.93 17.72 -8.36
N LEU A 172 5.73 16.99 -7.27
CA LEU A 172 6.40 17.31 -5.99
C LEU A 172 7.88 16.89 -5.97
N ILE A 173 8.22 15.71 -6.50
CA ILE A 173 9.61 15.23 -6.59
C ILE A 173 10.38 16.06 -7.63
N GLY A 174 9.79 16.33 -8.80
CA GLY A 174 10.40 17.21 -9.80
C GLY A 174 10.61 18.65 -9.27
N ALA A 175 9.67 19.17 -8.49
CA ALA A 175 9.83 20.47 -7.84
C ALA A 175 10.89 20.47 -6.73
N SER A 176 10.99 19.41 -5.91
CA SER A 176 12.02 19.35 -4.86
C SER A 176 13.42 19.18 -5.45
N MET A 177 13.58 18.42 -6.53
CA MET A 177 14.82 18.33 -7.32
C MET A 177 15.21 19.70 -7.90
N LEU A 178 14.27 20.40 -8.55
CA LEU A 178 14.52 21.73 -9.11
C LEU A 178 14.91 22.75 -8.02
N VAL A 179 14.19 22.78 -6.89
CA VAL A 179 14.51 23.67 -5.76
C VAL A 179 15.87 23.34 -5.16
N SER A 180 16.21 22.06 -5.00
CA SER A 180 17.51 21.64 -4.47
C SER A 180 18.65 22.07 -5.39
N SER A 181 18.48 21.89 -6.71
CA SER A 181 19.43 22.33 -7.73
C SER A 181 19.64 23.85 -7.70
N LEU A 182 18.56 24.64 -7.66
CA LEU A 182 18.62 26.11 -7.63
C LEU A 182 19.23 26.67 -6.34
N LEU A 183 19.13 25.95 -5.23
CA LEU A 183 19.66 26.33 -3.92
C LEU A 183 21.05 25.71 -3.61
N GLY A 184 21.58 24.88 -4.50
CA GLY A 184 22.86 24.16 -4.27
C GLY A 184 22.80 23.18 -3.09
N LEU A 185 21.67 22.51 -2.88
CA LEU A 185 21.47 21.54 -1.80
C LEU A 185 21.83 20.13 -2.27
N GLY A 186 22.72 19.47 -1.53
CA GLY A 186 23.19 18.11 -1.82
C GLY A 186 24.50 18.10 -2.62
N GLU A 187 24.79 16.99 -3.29
CA GLU A 187 25.97 16.86 -4.15
C GLU A 187 25.82 17.66 -5.46
N PRO A 188 26.93 18.14 -6.07
CA PRO A 188 26.90 18.73 -7.40
C PRO A 188 26.32 17.75 -8.42
N ILE A 189 25.34 18.22 -9.21
CA ILE A 189 24.73 17.41 -10.27
C ILE A 189 25.79 17.09 -11.34
N PRO A 190 26.08 15.82 -11.64
CA PRO A 190 27.03 15.44 -12.68
C PRO A 190 26.62 15.94 -14.08
N HIS A 191 27.57 15.97 -15.00
CA HIS A 191 27.21 16.10 -16.42
C HIS A 191 26.57 14.81 -16.92
N PRO A 192 25.48 14.88 -17.71
CA PRO A 192 24.82 13.69 -18.22
C PRO A 192 25.73 12.92 -19.17
N VAL A 193 25.85 11.62 -18.94
CA VAL A 193 26.54 10.67 -19.80
C VAL A 193 25.51 9.98 -20.70
N ILE A 194 25.82 9.87 -21.99
CA ILE A 194 25.02 9.12 -22.96
C ILE A 194 25.95 8.16 -23.69
N ASP A 195 25.79 6.86 -23.44
CA ASP A 195 26.60 5.79 -23.99
C ASP A 195 25.71 4.70 -24.63
N GLU A 196 26.31 3.58 -25.04
CA GLU A 196 25.58 2.44 -25.62
C GLU A 196 24.64 1.72 -24.61
N ARG A 197 24.81 1.96 -23.31
CA ARG A 197 24.04 1.35 -22.21
C ARG A 197 22.84 2.22 -21.82
N THR A 198 22.93 3.54 -21.94
CA THR A 198 21.89 4.52 -21.58
C THR A 198 20.50 4.13 -22.09
N LEU A 199 20.36 3.76 -23.37
CA LEU A 199 19.06 3.38 -23.94
C LEU A 199 18.51 2.09 -23.30
N VAL A 200 19.37 1.10 -23.05
CA VAL A 200 18.97 -0.18 -22.43
C VAL A 200 18.57 0.03 -20.98
N ALA A 201 19.37 0.78 -20.21
CA ALA A 201 19.05 1.17 -18.83
C ALA A 201 17.74 1.96 -18.76
N LEU A 202 17.53 2.94 -19.66
CA LEU A 202 16.30 3.72 -19.71
C LEU A 202 15.07 2.86 -20.02
N LEU A 203 15.18 1.89 -20.94
CA LEU A 203 14.10 0.94 -21.21
C LEU A 203 13.84 0.05 -19.99
N ILE A 204 14.87 -0.46 -19.31
CA ILE A 204 14.71 -1.25 -18.09
C ILE A 204 14.01 -0.42 -17.00
N ALA A 205 14.46 0.81 -16.77
CA ALA A 205 13.88 1.75 -15.82
C ALA A 205 12.37 1.96 -16.08
N LEU A 206 11.99 2.29 -17.33
CA LEU A 206 10.62 2.60 -17.68
C LEU A 206 9.71 1.36 -17.75
N LEU A 207 10.23 0.19 -18.12
CA LEU A 207 9.42 -1.03 -18.28
C LEU A 207 9.31 -1.86 -17.00
N PHE A 208 10.34 -1.91 -16.14
CA PHE A 208 10.39 -2.86 -15.02
C PHE A 208 10.23 -2.22 -13.63
N VAL A 209 10.78 -1.02 -13.39
CA VAL A 209 10.66 -0.34 -12.08
C VAL A 209 9.20 -0.12 -11.65
N PRO A 210 8.25 0.23 -12.55
CA PRO A 210 6.84 0.33 -12.16
C PRO A 210 6.25 -0.98 -11.62
N PHE A 211 6.72 -2.14 -12.08
CA PHE A 211 6.30 -3.44 -11.56
C PHE A 211 7.03 -3.80 -10.27
N GLN A 212 8.33 -3.50 -10.13
CA GLN A 212 9.07 -3.73 -8.87
C GLN A 212 8.40 -2.95 -7.72
N ALA A 213 8.14 -1.65 -7.92
CA ALA A 213 7.45 -0.80 -6.96
C ALA A 213 6.06 -1.37 -6.58
N ALA A 214 5.28 -1.83 -7.56
CA ALA A 214 4.00 -2.47 -7.30
C ALA A 214 4.12 -3.82 -6.56
N ALA A 215 5.21 -4.57 -6.78
CA ALA A 215 5.48 -5.85 -6.15
C ALA A 215 5.75 -5.69 -4.64
N GLU A 216 6.56 -4.70 -4.28
CA GLU A 216 6.84 -4.38 -2.88
C GLU A 216 5.62 -3.84 -2.15
N GLU A 217 4.83 -2.96 -2.78
CA GLU A 217 3.57 -2.50 -2.18
C GLU A 217 2.55 -3.64 -2.01
N LEU A 218 2.48 -4.59 -2.94
CA LEU A 218 1.69 -5.81 -2.79
C LEU A 218 2.15 -6.66 -1.60
N ALA A 219 3.46 -6.81 -1.37
CA ALA A 219 4.01 -7.56 -0.25
C ALA A 219 3.82 -6.83 1.09
N PHE A 220 4.42 -5.64 1.22
CA PHE A 220 4.53 -4.91 2.49
C PHE A 220 3.27 -4.13 2.89
N ARG A 221 2.44 -3.71 1.93
CA ARG A 221 1.24 -2.90 2.19
C ARG A 221 -0.05 -3.69 1.90
N GLY A 222 0.00 -4.70 1.03
CA GLY A 222 -1.09 -5.65 0.75
C GLY A 222 -1.09 -6.88 1.66
N VAL A 223 -0.11 -7.79 1.48
CA VAL A 223 -0.08 -9.10 2.15
C VAL A 223 0.20 -8.95 3.64
N LEU A 224 1.33 -8.35 4.04
CA LEU A 224 1.74 -8.30 5.44
C LEU A 224 0.70 -7.61 6.35
N PRO A 225 0.11 -6.44 6.02
CA PRO A 225 -0.87 -5.81 6.89
C PRO A 225 -2.19 -6.59 6.98
N GLN A 226 -2.54 -7.37 5.96
CA GLN A 226 -3.74 -8.22 6.00
C GLN A 226 -3.49 -9.57 6.69
N VAL A 227 -2.26 -10.07 6.70
CA VAL A 227 -1.83 -11.21 7.52
C VAL A 227 -1.83 -10.78 9.00
N ILE A 228 -1.11 -9.71 9.32
CA ILE A 228 -0.98 -9.17 10.68
C ILE A 228 -2.34 -8.69 11.19
N GLY A 229 -3.10 -7.94 10.40
CA GLY A 229 -4.49 -7.52 10.69
C GLY A 229 -5.46 -8.69 10.87
N GLY A 230 -5.15 -9.84 10.25
CA GLY A 230 -5.81 -11.11 10.49
C GLY A 230 -5.77 -11.54 11.95
N TRP A 231 -4.63 -11.35 12.63
CA TRP A 231 -4.45 -11.63 14.05
C TRP A 231 -4.71 -10.41 14.94
N LEU A 232 -3.95 -9.33 14.72
CA LEU A 232 -3.91 -8.08 15.46
C LEU A 232 -4.75 -7.01 14.76
N ARG A 233 -6.01 -6.84 15.18
CA ARG A 233 -7.01 -6.01 14.48
C ARG A 233 -6.65 -4.52 14.33
N HIS A 234 -5.74 -4.01 15.15
CA HIS A 234 -5.41 -2.59 15.22
C HIS A 234 -4.49 -2.16 14.05
N PRO A 235 -4.78 -1.06 13.32
CA PRO A 235 -4.02 -0.67 12.14
C PRO A 235 -2.55 -0.39 12.42
N ALA A 236 -2.18 0.12 13.61
CA ALA A 236 -0.78 0.38 13.93
C ALA A 236 0.08 -0.90 13.86
N TRP A 237 -0.41 -2.04 14.36
CA TRP A 237 0.31 -3.31 14.23
C TRP A 237 0.40 -3.76 12.77
N ALA A 238 -0.70 -3.63 12.02
CA ALA A 238 -0.75 -4.03 10.62
C ALA A 238 0.25 -3.28 9.73
N TYR A 239 0.45 -1.97 9.95
CA TYR A 239 1.29 -1.13 9.07
C TYR A 239 2.66 -0.75 9.63
N LEU A 240 2.90 -0.79 10.96
CA LEU A 240 4.21 -0.49 11.54
C LEU A 240 5.10 -1.74 11.68
N ALA A 241 4.52 -2.91 11.98
CA ALA A 241 5.32 -4.14 12.12
C ALA A 241 6.03 -4.59 10.82
N PRO A 242 5.54 -4.31 9.59
CA PRO A 242 6.31 -4.52 8.36
C PRO A 242 7.50 -3.56 8.15
N VAL A 243 7.53 -2.40 8.83
CA VAL A 243 8.53 -1.34 8.55
C VAL A 243 9.97 -1.79 8.81
N PRO A 244 10.33 -2.42 9.96
CA PRO A 244 11.71 -2.87 10.18
C PRO A 244 12.21 -3.86 9.12
N PHE A 245 11.36 -4.77 8.64
CA PHE A 245 11.73 -5.72 7.58
C PHE A 245 11.95 -5.02 6.23
N PHE A 246 11.23 -3.94 5.96
CA PHE A 246 11.45 -3.11 4.78
C PHE A 246 12.77 -2.34 4.90
N VAL A 247 13.01 -1.67 6.03
CA VAL A 247 14.19 -0.83 6.26
C VAL A 247 15.49 -1.65 6.26
N ILE A 248 15.51 -2.81 6.93
CA ILE A 248 16.71 -3.69 6.99
C ILE A 248 17.06 -4.31 5.62
N ALA A 249 16.13 -4.32 4.66
CA ALA A 249 16.39 -4.78 3.29
C ALA A 249 17.05 -3.70 2.40
N HIS A 250 17.34 -2.51 2.92
CA HIS A 250 18.02 -1.43 2.19
C HIS A 250 19.45 -1.24 2.72
N ASP A 251 20.41 -1.07 1.80
CA ASP A 251 21.83 -0.92 2.12
C ASP A 251 22.23 0.56 2.08
N TYR A 252 21.91 1.29 3.15
CA TYR A 252 22.26 2.70 3.32
C TYR A 252 22.86 2.95 4.71
N ASN A 253 23.60 4.04 4.84
CA ASN A 253 23.98 4.58 6.13
C ASN A 253 22.75 4.87 7.01
N TRP A 254 22.94 5.01 8.33
CA TRP A 254 21.84 5.19 9.29
C TRP A 254 20.95 6.41 8.99
N ILE A 255 21.48 7.42 8.28
CA ILE A 255 20.75 8.62 7.87
C ILE A 255 19.80 8.29 6.71
N GLY A 256 20.27 7.59 5.67
CA GLY A 256 19.44 7.08 4.59
C GLY A 256 18.34 6.14 5.08
N LEU A 257 18.63 5.28 6.07
CA LEU A 257 17.62 4.42 6.69
C LEU A 257 16.50 5.21 7.42
N ILE A 258 16.72 6.45 7.84
CA ILE A 258 15.64 7.32 8.36
C ILE A 258 14.68 7.72 7.25
N ASP A 259 15.16 8.06 6.05
CA ASP A 259 14.30 8.37 4.90
C ASP A 259 13.46 7.15 4.51
N ILE A 260 14.10 5.98 4.35
CA ILE A 260 13.42 4.70 4.08
C ILE A 260 12.37 4.39 5.15
N THR A 261 12.65 4.69 6.43
CA THR A 261 11.69 4.52 7.54
C THR A 261 10.49 5.46 7.41
N VAL A 262 10.72 6.76 7.16
CA VAL A 262 9.65 7.76 7.01
C VAL A 262 8.78 7.44 5.79
N PHE A 263 9.42 7.12 4.66
CA PHE A 263 8.76 6.65 3.45
C PHE A 263 7.90 5.43 3.74
N ALA A 264 8.47 4.40 4.38
CA ALA A 264 7.77 3.16 4.68
C ALA A 264 6.51 3.36 5.56
N VAL A 265 6.57 4.27 6.54
CA VAL A 265 5.44 4.67 7.38
C VAL A 265 4.41 5.47 6.58
N ALA A 266 4.85 6.43 5.76
CA ALA A 266 3.97 7.22 4.90
C ALA A 266 3.13 6.34 3.96
N MET A 267 3.75 5.33 3.33
CA MET A 267 3.05 4.34 2.49
C MET A 267 1.98 3.56 3.26
N GLY A 268 2.29 3.13 4.49
CA GLY A 268 1.33 2.47 5.37
C GLY A 268 0.13 3.37 5.71
N VAL A 269 0.38 4.65 6.01
CA VAL A 269 -0.68 5.64 6.27
C VAL A 269 -1.53 5.89 5.02
N LEU A 270 -0.90 6.10 3.84
CA LEU A 270 -1.58 6.30 2.56
C LEU A 270 -2.47 5.10 2.20
N THR A 271 -1.96 3.88 2.38
CA THR A 271 -2.70 2.64 2.15
C THR A 271 -3.89 2.51 3.10
N HIS A 272 -3.66 2.70 4.40
CA HIS A 272 -4.69 2.60 5.42
C HIS A 272 -5.84 3.61 5.18
N ARG A 273 -5.51 4.86 4.88
CA ARG A 273 -6.49 5.95 4.72
C ARG A 273 -7.22 5.89 3.38
N SER A 274 -6.55 5.54 2.28
CA SER A 274 -7.20 5.40 0.97
C SER A 274 -7.95 4.08 0.81
N GLY A 275 -7.67 3.08 1.66
CA GLY A 275 -8.29 1.75 1.58
C GLY A 275 -7.77 0.92 0.41
N GLY A 276 -6.53 1.12 -0.03
CA GLY A 276 -5.92 0.38 -1.14
C GLY A 276 -4.52 0.88 -1.46
N LEU A 277 -3.85 0.19 -2.38
CA LEU A 277 -2.43 0.45 -2.68
C LEU A 277 -2.19 1.65 -3.60
N GLU A 278 -3.22 2.26 -4.17
CA GLU A 278 -3.07 3.16 -5.33
C GLU A 278 -2.31 4.44 -5.05
N LEU A 279 -2.44 5.00 -3.84
CA LEU A 279 -1.64 6.16 -3.45
C LEU A 279 -0.18 5.78 -3.25
N ALA A 280 0.08 4.66 -2.56
CA ALA A 280 1.43 4.20 -2.28
C ALA A 280 2.16 3.78 -3.57
N ILE A 281 1.57 2.92 -4.40
CA ILE A 281 2.14 2.54 -5.71
C ILE A 281 2.45 3.79 -6.55
N GLY A 282 1.54 4.78 -6.60
CA GLY A 282 1.78 5.99 -7.39
C GLY A 282 2.98 6.83 -6.94
N LEU A 283 3.24 6.89 -5.63
CA LEU A 283 4.45 7.53 -5.08
C LEU A 283 5.70 6.68 -5.32
N HIS A 284 5.61 5.37 -5.03
CA HIS A 284 6.73 4.43 -5.16
C HIS A 284 7.24 4.39 -6.60
N VAL A 285 6.33 4.17 -7.57
CA VAL A 285 6.65 4.09 -9.00
C VAL A 285 7.37 5.34 -9.46
N VAL A 286 6.87 6.54 -9.14
CA VAL A 286 7.49 7.77 -9.60
C VAL A 286 8.83 8.02 -8.91
N ASN A 287 8.95 7.76 -7.61
CA ASN A 287 10.20 7.92 -6.88
C ASN A 287 11.32 7.05 -7.47
N ASN A 288 11.10 5.73 -7.55
CA ASN A 288 12.13 4.82 -8.06
C ASN A 288 12.33 4.91 -9.57
N THR A 289 11.28 5.17 -10.37
CA THR A 289 11.47 5.36 -11.82
C THR A 289 12.31 6.61 -12.11
N LEU A 290 12.14 7.72 -11.35
CA LEU A 290 13.01 8.89 -11.51
C LEU A 290 14.46 8.60 -11.14
N ILE A 291 14.71 7.87 -10.04
CA ILE A 291 16.07 7.45 -9.63
C ILE A 291 16.74 6.65 -10.75
N PHE A 292 16.10 5.59 -11.25
CA PHE A 292 16.65 4.75 -12.32
C PHE A 292 16.80 5.48 -13.66
N VAL A 293 15.87 6.37 -14.02
CA VAL A 293 15.97 7.20 -15.24
C VAL A 293 17.16 8.15 -15.14
N LEU A 294 17.37 8.81 -14.00
CA LEU A 294 18.53 9.70 -13.79
C LEU A 294 19.85 8.91 -13.79
N ALA A 295 19.86 7.71 -13.20
CA ALA A 295 21.02 6.83 -13.23
C ALA A 295 21.38 6.35 -14.64
N ALA A 296 20.41 6.11 -15.52
CA ALA A 296 20.66 5.79 -16.93
C ALA A 296 21.40 6.90 -17.70
N PHE A 297 21.35 8.15 -17.22
CA PHE A 297 22.11 9.30 -17.73
C PHE A 297 23.35 9.65 -16.88
N GLY A 298 23.74 8.81 -15.91
CA GLY A 298 24.88 9.08 -15.01
C GLY A 298 24.65 10.25 -14.05
N LEU A 299 23.40 10.70 -13.85
CA LEU A 299 23.06 11.81 -12.95
C LEU A 299 22.83 11.35 -11.49
N VAL A 300 22.70 10.04 -11.28
CA VAL A 300 22.61 9.38 -9.96
C VAL A 300 23.46 8.12 -10.02
N ASP A 301 24.36 7.93 -9.06
CA ASP A 301 25.10 6.68 -8.89
C ASP A 301 24.28 5.71 -8.00
N MET A 302 23.97 4.53 -8.54
CA MET A 302 23.19 3.50 -7.85
C MET A 302 24.02 2.65 -6.88
N ASN A 303 25.34 2.88 -6.79
CA ASN A 303 26.23 2.21 -5.85
C ASN A 303 26.45 3.05 -4.56
N VAL A 304 25.90 4.27 -4.47
CA VAL A 304 26.06 5.15 -3.30
C VAL A 304 25.18 4.70 -2.14
N THR A 305 25.83 4.23 -1.06
CA THR A 305 25.18 3.86 0.21
C THR A 305 25.26 4.97 1.29
N GLU A 306 26.17 5.94 1.11
CA GLU A 306 26.35 7.08 2.02
C GLU A 306 25.50 8.30 1.59
N ILE A 307 24.35 8.47 2.25
CA ILE A 307 23.41 9.56 1.94
C ILE A 307 23.63 10.76 2.87
N GLN A 308 23.71 11.96 2.30
CA GLN A 308 23.83 13.21 3.06
C GLN A 308 22.56 13.57 3.82
N ALA A 309 22.72 14.13 5.02
CA ALA A 309 21.61 14.59 5.87
C ALA A 309 20.70 15.65 5.21
N ILE A 310 21.25 16.54 4.37
CA ILE A 310 20.45 17.54 3.66
C ILE A 310 19.55 16.91 2.57
N GLY A 311 20.07 15.90 1.87
CA GLY A 311 19.30 15.11 0.89
C GLY A 311 18.14 14.38 1.57
N VAL A 312 18.41 13.70 2.70
CA VAL A 312 17.36 13.06 3.51
C VAL A 312 16.34 14.06 4.03
N ALA A 313 16.76 15.24 4.49
CA ALA A 313 15.81 16.27 4.95
C ALA A 313 14.85 16.71 3.83
N VAL A 314 15.35 16.87 2.59
CA VAL A 314 14.53 17.21 1.42
C VAL A 314 13.63 16.03 1.01
N ALA A 315 14.12 14.79 1.00
CA ALA A 315 13.34 13.60 0.65
C ALA A 315 12.20 13.34 1.65
N VAL A 316 12.51 13.41 2.96
CA VAL A 316 11.54 13.36 4.06
C VAL A 316 10.50 14.47 3.93
N ALA A 317 10.93 15.72 3.70
CA ALA A 317 9.99 16.84 3.52
C ALA A 317 9.07 16.62 2.30
N THR A 318 9.62 16.15 1.18
CA THR A 318 8.86 15.83 -0.04
C THR A 318 7.81 14.74 0.22
N THR A 319 8.21 13.67 0.90
CA THR A 319 7.33 12.54 1.29
C THR A 319 6.21 12.98 2.25
N VAL A 320 6.53 13.81 3.25
CA VAL A 320 5.55 14.35 4.21
C VAL A 320 4.58 15.30 3.53
N VAL A 321 5.05 16.21 2.69
CA VAL A 321 4.22 17.16 1.91
C VAL A 321 3.32 16.41 0.93
N PHE A 322 3.85 15.42 0.20
CA PHE A 322 3.06 14.53 -0.64
C PHE A 322 1.93 13.88 0.16
N THR A 323 2.28 13.27 1.31
CA THR A 323 1.32 12.56 2.15
C THR A 323 0.22 13.49 2.66
N ALA A 324 0.57 14.68 3.14
CA ALA A 324 -0.38 15.68 3.59
C ALA A 324 -1.35 16.12 2.46
N ILE A 325 -0.83 16.44 1.26
CA ILE A 325 -1.64 16.86 0.12
C ILE A 325 -2.53 15.72 -0.39
N ALA A 326 -1.99 14.50 -0.51
CA ALA A 326 -2.73 13.33 -0.95
C ALA A 326 -3.90 13.02 0.00
N LEU A 327 -3.66 13.04 1.33
CA LEU A 327 -4.71 12.83 2.32
C LEU A 327 -5.76 13.97 2.35
N TRP A 328 -5.36 15.22 2.12
CA TRP A 328 -6.28 16.36 2.01
C TRP A 328 -7.14 16.32 0.73
N ARG A 329 -6.58 15.81 -0.38
CA ARG A 329 -7.31 15.65 -1.65
C ARG A 329 -8.15 14.37 -1.71
N LEU A 330 -7.79 13.32 -0.96
CA LEU A 330 -8.43 12.00 -0.98
C LEU A 330 -9.98 12.04 -0.87
N PRO A 331 -10.62 12.82 0.01
CA PRO A 331 -12.10 12.88 0.07
C PRO A 331 -12.77 13.41 -1.20
N ARG A 332 -12.04 14.15 -2.04
CA ARG A 332 -12.52 14.61 -3.36
C ARG A 332 -12.26 13.55 -4.45
N TRP A 333 -11.10 12.88 -4.40
CA TRP A 333 -10.75 11.84 -5.36
C TRP A 333 -11.60 10.57 -5.21
N ASP A 334 -11.85 10.12 -3.97
CA ASP A 334 -12.57 8.86 -3.70
C ASP A 334 -14.07 8.93 -4.05
N ARG A 335 -14.67 10.13 -4.04
CA ARG A 335 -16.04 10.36 -4.56
C ARG A 335 -16.19 9.97 -6.03
N THR A 336 -15.14 10.11 -6.85
CA THR A 336 -15.16 9.67 -8.26
C THR A 336 -14.81 8.19 -8.45
N GLY A 337 -14.31 7.51 -7.41
CA GLY A 337 -13.95 6.10 -7.44
C GLY A 337 -15.05 5.16 -6.94
N ARG A 338 -15.82 5.57 -5.92
CA ARG A 338 -16.87 4.75 -5.28
C ARG A 338 -18.22 4.74 -6.02
N THR A 339 -18.51 5.76 -6.83
CA THR A 339 -19.77 5.86 -7.59
C THR A 339 -19.81 4.94 -8.81
N ASN A 340 -18.66 4.58 -9.39
CA ASN A 340 -18.55 3.70 -10.56
C ASN A 340 -18.69 2.20 -10.21
N LEU A 341 -19.62 1.86 -9.32
CA LEU A 341 -20.01 0.48 -9.00
C LEU A 341 -21.25 0.10 -9.83
N PRO A 342 -21.16 -0.83 -10.80
CA PRO A 342 -22.34 -1.39 -11.45
C PRO A 342 -23.22 -2.04 -10.37
N GLY A 343 -24.44 -1.52 -10.17
CA GLY A 343 -25.36 -1.97 -9.13
C GLY A 343 -25.68 -0.96 -8.03
N ARG A 344 -25.02 0.22 -7.98
CA ARG A 344 -25.52 1.35 -7.19
C ARG A 344 -26.34 2.28 -8.07
N THR A 345 -27.58 1.90 -8.37
CA THR A 345 -28.62 2.89 -8.66
C THR A 345 -28.81 3.71 -7.40
N ASP A 346 -28.37 4.96 -7.40
CA ASP A 346 -28.81 5.92 -6.39
C ASP A 346 -30.32 6.15 -6.61
N GLN A 347 -31.16 5.38 -5.91
CA GLN A 347 -32.52 5.80 -5.58
C GLN A 347 -32.41 6.95 -4.55
N SER A 348 -31.89 8.08 -5.00
CA SER A 348 -32.01 9.34 -4.28
C SER A 348 -33.47 9.79 -4.34
N ASN A 349 -34.13 9.81 -3.19
CA ASN A 349 -35.48 10.33 -2.94
C ASN A 349 -36.07 11.22 -4.05
N SER A 350 -37.01 10.65 -4.83
CA SER A 350 -38.05 11.42 -5.50
C SER A 350 -39.35 11.23 -4.70
N PRO A 351 -39.83 12.26 -3.98
CA PRO A 351 -41.04 12.14 -3.15
C PRO A 351 -42.31 12.31 -3.99
N ASP A 352 -42.48 11.50 -5.04
CA ASP A 352 -43.75 11.41 -5.76
C ASP A 352 -43.93 10.08 -6.53
N GLN A 353 -44.54 9.10 -5.87
CA GLN A 353 -45.37 8.06 -6.48
C GLN A 353 -46.09 7.20 -5.42
N GLY A 354 -47.08 7.82 -4.78
CA GLY A 354 -48.08 7.07 -4.02
C GLY A 354 -49.26 6.69 -4.91
N ARG A 355 -49.21 5.52 -5.58
CA ARG A 355 -50.39 4.68 -5.94
C ARG A 355 -50.02 3.43 -6.75
N ALA A 356 -50.88 2.41 -6.63
CA ALA A 356 -50.96 1.19 -7.43
C ALA A 356 -49.85 0.13 -7.26
N ALA A 357 -49.95 -0.66 -6.18
CA ALA A 357 -49.56 -2.09 -6.17
C ALA A 357 -50.21 -2.85 -4.99
N ASP A 358 -51.53 -2.69 -4.80
CA ASP A 358 -52.28 -3.49 -3.82
C ASP A 358 -53.04 -4.59 -4.55
N GLN A 359 -52.42 -5.78 -4.69
CA GLN A 359 -53.08 -7.04 -5.07
C GLN A 359 -52.16 -8.27 -4.99
N PHE A 360 -52.69 -9.34 -4.37
CA PHE A 360 -52.22 -10.74 -4.37
C PHE A 360 -50.85 -11.10 -3.77
N ARG A 361 -50.87 -11.54 -2.50
CA ARG A 361 -50.58 -12.95 -2.18
C ARG A 361 -51.12 -13.39 -0.81
N THR A 362 -51.75 -14.56 -0.78
CA THR A 362 -52.28 -15.25 0.40
C THR A 362 -51.19 -16.07 1.12
N PRO A 363 -51.31 -16.29 2.45
CA PRO A 363 -50.48 -17.26 3.17
C PRO A 363 -51.09 -18.68 3.13
N ALA A 364 -50.25 -19.70 3.27
CA ALA A 364 -50.66 -21.10 3.47
C ALA A 364 -49.85 -21.73 4.63
N PRO A 365 -50.39 -22.73 5.34
CA PRO A 365 -50.09 -22.91 6.77
C PRO A 365 -49.05 -23.99 7.09
N ALA A 366 -48.61 -23.99 8.35
CA ALA A 366 -47.82 -25.06 8.96
C ALA A 366 -48.68 -26.28 9.32
N LEU A 367 -48.04 -27.44 9.39
CA LEU A 367 -48.61 -28.67 9.97
C LEU A 367 -47.60 -29.30 10.93
N ALA A 368 -48.06 -29.64 12.12
CA ALA A 368 -47.28 -30.29 13.16
C ALA A 368 -47.46 -31.81 13.13
N GLY A 369 -46.49 -32.56 13.64
CA GLY A 369 -46.55 -34.01 13.80
C GLY A 369 -45.44 -34.50 14.72
N SER A 370 -45.77 -34.73 15.99
CA SER A 370 -44.90 -35.36 16.99
C SER A 370 -44.90 -36.88 16.85
N VAL A 371 -43.90 -37.57 17.44
CA VAL A 371 -44.06 -38.67 18.44
C VAL A 371 -42.72 -39.38 18.73
N THR A 372 -42.42 -39.45 20.03
CA THR A 372 -41.53 -40.30 20.87
C THR A 372 -40.47 -41.27 20.29
N GLY A 373 -39.35 -41.42 21.02
CA GLY A 373 -38.47 -42.62 21.02
C GLY A 373 -39.07 -43.82 21.80
N PRO A 374 -38.28 -44.78 22.37
CA PRO A 374 -36.91 -44.62 22.88
C PRO A 374 -35.93 -45.80 22.59
N GLU A 375 -34.83 -45.81 23.35
CA GLU A 375 -34.06 -46.98 23.84
C GLU A 375 -32.73 -47.36 23.17
N ALA A 376 -31.75 -47.70 24.01
CA ALA A 376 -30.37 -48.12 23.69
C ALA A 376 -30.09 -49.48 24.35
N PRO A 377 -29.05 -50.23 23.92
CA PRO A 377 -27.82 -50.35 24.73
C PRO A 377 -26.56 -50.55 23.83
N ALA A 378 -25.30 -50.61 24.25
CA ALA A 378 -24.46 -50.27 25.40
C ALA A 378 -23.01 -50.68 25.02
N GLY A 379 -21.99 -50.20 25.74
CA GLY A 379 -20.57 -50.60 25.56
C GLY A 379 -19.65 -49.39 25.28
N SER A 380 -19.08 -48.68 26.27
CA SER A 380 -18.13 -49.05 27.34
C SER A 380 -16.64 -48.98 26.93
N VAL A 381 -15.80 -48.45 27.85
CA VAL A 381 -14.31 -48.35 27.83
C VAL A 381 -13.72 -47.32 26.85
N THR A 382 -12.93 -46.28 27.21
CA THR A 382 -12.46 -45.68 28.49
C THR A 382 -11.96 -44.23 28.27
N GLY A 383 -11.72 -43.45 29.35
CA GLY A 383 -10.77 -42.32 29.40
C GLY A 383 -9.60 -42.61 30.37
N PRO A 384 -8.81 -41.64 30.87
CA PRO A 384 -8.90 -40.17 30.68
C PRO A 384 -7.53 -39.45 30.43
N GLU A 385 -7.56 -38.13 30.62
CA GLU A 385 -6.44 -37.19 30.94
C GLU A 385 -5.41 -36.73 29.88
N ALA A 386 -5.35 -35.39 29.76
CA ALA A 386 -4.17 -34.60 29.42
C ALA A 386 -3.71 -33.86 30.71
N PRO A 387 -2.48 -33.33 30.81
CA PRO A 387 -2.28 -31.94 30.38
C PRO A 387 -0.86 -31.53 29.90
N ALA A 388 -0.80 -30.33 29.28
CA ALA A 388 0.27 -29.31 29.29
C ALA A 388 1.77 -29.66 29.06
N GLY A 389 2.39 -28.96 28.09
CA GLY A 389 3.85 -28.84 27.96
C GLY A 389 4.29 -28.05 26.71
N THR A 390 4.93 -26.90 26.88
CA THR A 390 5.45 -26.00 25.81
C THR A 390 6.92 -26.35 25.44
N PRO A 391 7.62 -25.67 24.49
CA PRO A 391 8.43 -26.38 23.50
C PRO A 391 9.95 -26.32 23.73
N ALA A 392 10.68 -27.25 23.12
CA ALA A 392 12.14 -27.20 23.02
C ALA A 392 12.59 -26.33 21.84
N LEU A 393 13.24 -25.21 22.15
CA LEU A 393 13.98 -24.39 21.18
C LEU A 393 15.29 -25.12 20.80
N VAL A 394 15.61 -25.17 19.50
CA VAL A 394 17.00 -25.36 19.04
C VAL A 394 17.48 -24.04 18.49
N ALA A 395 18.34 -23.37 19.24
CA ALA A 395 18.98 -22.13 18.80
C ALA A 395 20.18 -22.45 17.91
N VAL A 396 20.28 -21.78 16.76
CA VAL A 396 21.53 -21.65 16.01
C VAL A 396 22.01 -20.22 16.23
N THR A 397 23.15 -20.09 16.91
CA THR A 397 23.77 -18.82 17.30
C THR A 397 24.52 -18.19 16.14
N ALA A 398 24.30 -16.89 15.91
CA ALA A 398 25.21 -16.05 15.16
C ALA A 398 26.38 -15.60 16.06
N PRO A 399 27.63 -15.54 15.55
CA PRO A 399 28.73 -14.88 16.24
C PRO A 399 28.82 -13.41 15.82
N THR A 400 28.52 -12.50 16.74
CA THR A 400 29.08 -11.14 16.72
C THR A 400 30.42 -11.15 17.45
N GLY A 401 31.42 -10.45 16.92
CA GLY A 401 32.77 -10.44 17.50
C GLY A 401 33.62 -9.30 16.95
N SER A 402 33.48 -8.12 17.54
CA SER A 402 34.39 -6.99 17.31
C SER A 402 35.48 -6.98 18.38
N THR A 403 36.75 -6.95 17.97
CA THR A 403 37.89 -6.61 18.84
C THR A 403 38.91 -5.78 18.05
N ALA A 404 39.14 -4.56 18.52
CA ALA A 404 40.15 -3.62 18.01
C ALA A 404 41.46 -3.74 18.84
N PRO A 405 42.57 -3.01 18.53
CA PRO A 405 43.87 -3.65 18.37
C PRO A 405 44.90 -3.34 19.47
N THR A 406 45.99 -4.13 19.52
CA THR A 406 47.26 -3.79 20.19
C THR A 406 48.46 -4.41 19.47
N GLY A 407 49.66 -3.81 19.59
CA GLY A 407 50.92 -4.58 19.46
C GLY A 407 51.82 -4.31 18.25
N SER A 408 52.48 -3.15 18.25
CA SER A 408 53.69 -2.80 17.46
C SER A 408 54.74 -3.91 17.22
N THR A 409 55.23 -4.03 15.98
CA THR A 409 56.67 -4.22 15.66
C THR A 409 57.01 -3.64 14.28
N ALA A 410 58.03 -2.76 14.20
CA ALA A 410 58.66 -2.31 12.95
C ALA A 410 59.81 -3.27 12.54
N PRO A 411 60.39 -3.12 11.33
CA PRO A 411 61.63 -2.34 11.28
C PRO A 411 61.92 -1.51 10.00
N ALA A 412 62.71 -0.45 10.19
CA ALA A 412 63.80 0.07 9.34
C ALA A 412 63.61 0.29 7.82
N THR A 413 63.32 1.54 7.46
CA THR A 413 64.10 2.40 6.54
C THR A 413 65.07 1.78 5.51
N SER A 414 64.87 2.09 4.22
CA SER A 414 65.96 2.47 3.31
C SER A 414 65.51 3.50 2.27
N SER A 415 66.42 4.41 1.90
CA SER A 415 66.16 5.65 1.17
C SER A 415 66.21 5.52 -0.36
N GLN A 416 65.37 6.30 -1.08
CA GLN A 416 65.65 6.68 -2.47
C GLN A 416 66.88 7.61 -2.57
N PRO A 417 67.52 7.65 -3.75
CA PRO A 417 68.09 8.88 -4.27
C PRO A 417 67.47 9.28 -5.62
N LEU A 418 66.98 10.52 -5.68
CA LEU A 418 66.79 11.25 -6.95
C LEU A 418 68.16 11.63 -7.52
N SER A 419 68.44 11.29 -8.78
CA SER A 419 69.59 11.83 -9.52
C SER A 419 69.14 12.55 -10.78
N ARG A 420 69.53 13.82 -10.89
CA ARG A 420 69.31 14.67 -12.08
C ARG A 420 70.02 14.11 -13.32
N ARG A 421 69.35 14.18 -14.47
CA ARG A 421 69.91 14.76 -15.70
C ARG A 421 68.77 15.23 -16.61
#